data_AF-A0A4P8XUA6-F1
#
_entry.id   AF-A0A4P8XUA6-F1
#
_cell.length_a   1.000
_cell.length_b   1.000
_cell.length_c   1.000
_cell.angle_alpha   90.00
_cell.angle_beta   90.00
_cell.angle_gamma   90.00
#
_symmetry.space_group_name_H-M   'P 1'
#
loop_
_entity.id
_entity.type
_entity.pdbx_description
1 polymer ?
#
loop_
_entity_poly.entity_id
_entity_poly.type
_entity_poly.pdbx_seq_one_letter_code
_entity_poly.pdbx_strand_id
1 'polypeptide(L)'
;MKRFKWFFSLLLVLMLALQLTTVQTNATELVDSTIPSFVDLGENSNDIGQEVVLEFVKEYNEFENPNEVTDKYFYFTFEDDGSSKTSEITKYEANMISSLSAVPSSAGGVVVSVRLDPAGVNKATFTSKIISIAGSKPNKLDFKIQLGKSMTRSNSTTIVSSVTKRLQGILGIKVGAEVTHTFDVTQTGFYTGVLDLTASNLIGSTLGTDRANSPTLLLNNKAKLYPVYTDPASARVMREPDRADWARTPSIDWTYNDTKKYRKWYNETYPNVYDWTKNHVHHMRPRNLGGTNDYSNLIPLPSTFHTGTVSPWFVNY
;
A
#
# COMPACT_ATOMS: atom_id res chain seq x y z
N MET A 1 -36.08 4.48 -78.49
CA MET A 1 -37.32 4.42 -77.68
C MET A 1 -36.98 3.69 -76.37
N LYS A 2 -36.59 4.24 -75.22
CA LYS A 2 -36.73 5.52 -74.49
C LYS A 2 -38.15 5.88 -74.04
N ARG A 3 -38.59 5.26 -72.94
CA ARG A 3 -38.92 5.87 -71.62
C ARG A 3 -40.18 5.27 -70.98
N PHE A 4 -39.96 4.34 -70.05
CA PHE A 4 -40.93 3.83 -69.09
C PHE A 4 -40.52 4.39 -67.71
N LYS A 5 -41.08 5.53 -67.30
CA LYS A 5 -40.82 6.15 -65.98
C LYS A 5 -41.99 7.05 -65.57
N TRP A 6 -43.17 6.51 -65.29
CA TRP A 6 -44.23 7.23 -64.58
C TRP A 6 -45.18 6.21 -63.94
N PHE A 7 -44.81 5.59 -62.82
CA PHE A 7 -45.78 4.88 -61.97
C PHE A 7 -45.38 4.73 -60.49
N PHE A 8 -44.25 5.30 -60.04
CA PHE A 8 -43.75 5.08 -58.67
C PHE A 8 -43.83 6.32 -57.75
N SER A 9 -44.78 7.22 -57.98
CA SER A 9 -44.88 8.46 -57.18
C SER A 9 -46.24 8.72 -56.52
N LEU A 10 -47.12 7.70 -56.41
CA LEU A 10 -48.41 7.85 -55.73
C LEU A 10 -48.62 6.90 -54.54
N LEU A 11 -47.59 6.16 -54.11
CA LEU A 11 -47.65 5.28 -52.93
C LEU A 11 -46.90 5.84 -51.71
N LEU A 12 -46.45 7.10 -51.76
CA LEU A 12 -45.62 7.72 -50.70
C LEU A 12 -46.30 8.90 -49.98
N VAL A 13 -47.61 9.13 -50.19
CA VAL A 13 -48.32 10.27 -49.56
C VAL A 13 -49.50 9.83 -48.69
N LEU A 14 -49.75 8.52 -48.54
CA LEU A 14 -50.88 7.99 -47.75
C LEU A 14 -50.46 7.06 -46.59
N MET A 15 -49.25 7.26 -46.03
CA MET A 15 -48.85 6.70 -44.73
C MET A 15 -48.24 7.78 -43.83
N LEU A 16 -48.78 9.00 -43.91
CA LEU A 16 -48.39 10.12 -43.07
C LEU A 16 -49.63 10.77 -42.44
N ALA A 17 -50.49 9.98 -41.80
CA ALA A 17 -51.50 10.46 -40.86
C ALA A 17 -51.98 9.30 -39.98
N LEU A 18 -52.04 9.54 -38.67
CA LEU A 18 -52.38 8.62 -37.56
C LEU A 18 -51.27 7.61 -37.24
N GLN A 19 -50.62 7.60 -36.07
CA GLN A 19 -51.11 7.92 -34.74
C GLN A 19 -50.01 8.59 -33.89
N LEU A 20 -50.33 9.78 -33.36
CA LEU A 20 -49.74 10.26 -32.12
C LEU A 20 -50.28 9.39 -30.98
N THR A 21 -49.46 8.48 -30.49
CA THR A 21 -49.55 8.01 -29.10
C THR A 21 -48.23 8.33 -28.44
N THR A 22 -48.31 9.17 -27.42
CA THR A 22 -47.24 9.43 -26.46
C THR A 22 -46.88 8.13 -25.75
N VAL A 23 -45.92 7.39 -26.30
CA VAL A 23 -45.13 6.46 -25.48
C VAL A 23 -44.03 7.30 -24.86
N GLN A 24 -44.24 7.64 -23.60
CA GLN A 24 -43.19 8.07 -22.69
C GLN A 24 -42.24 6.88 -22.56
N THR A 25 -41.32 6.70 -23.52
CA THR A 25 -40.17 5.83 -23.30
C THR A 25 -39.36 6.54 -22.24
N ASN A 26 -39.42 5.99 -21.03
CA ASN A 26 -38.34 6.15 -20.07
C ASN A 26 -37.06 5.92 -20.85
N ALA A 27 -36.36 7.01 -21.17
CA ALA A 27 -34.96 6.95 -21.50
C ALA A 27 -34.30 6.41 -20.24
N THR A 28 -34.19 5.08 -20.15
CA THR A 28 -33.08 4.49 -19.45
C THR A 28 -31.86 5.15 -20.05
N GLU A 29 -31.27 6.07 -19.29
CA GLU A 29 -29.94 6.58 -19.55
C GLU A 29 -29.07 5.36 -19.87
N LEU A 30 -28.71 5.21 -21.14
CA LEU A 30 -27.59 4.39 -21.52
C LEU A 30 -26.39 5.07 -20.89
N VAL A 31 -26.08 4.66 -19.65
CA VAL A 31 -24.83 4.97 -18.98
C VAL A 31 -23.74 4.69 -20.00
N ASP A 32 -23.00 5.74 -20.35
CA ASP A 32 -21.85 5.69 -21.23
C ASP A 32 -20.85 4.65 -20.66
N SER A 33 -20.93 3.42 -21.18
CA SER A 33 -20.22 2.25 -20.69
C SER A 33 -18.74 2.22 -21.10
N THR A 34 -18.23 3.35 -21.57
CA THR A 34 -16.83 3.55 -21.99
C THR A 34 -15.91 3.98 -20.83
N ILE A 35 -16.48 4.31 -19.67
CA ILE A 35 -15.71 4.66 -18.45
C ILE A 35 -15.48 3.38 -17.64
N PRO A 36 -14.22 3.07 -17.24
CA PRO A 36 -13.95 1.97 -16.33
C PRO A 36 -14.76 2.15 -15.06
N SER A 37 -15.53 1.14 -14.66
CA SER A 37 -16.27 1.17 -13.41
C SER A 37 -15.51 0.41 -12.33
N PHE A 38 -15.50 0.99 -11.14
CA PHE A 38 -15.09 0.30 -9.92
C PHE A 38 -16.31 -0.33 -9.28
N VAL A 39 -16.20 -1.61 -8.92
CA VAL A 39 -17.19 -2.32 -8.15
C VAL A 39 -16.53 -2.81 -6.87
N ASP A 40 -17.06 -2.39 -5.73
CA ASP A 40 -16.68 -2.97 -4.45
C ASP A 40 -17.35 -4.35 -4.33
N LEU A 41 -16.55 -5.40 -4.23
CA LEU A 41 -17.04 -6.78 -4.10
C LEU A 41 -17.20 -7.18 -2.62
N GLY A 42 -16.82 -6.30 -1.69
CA GLY A 42 -17.01 -6.48 -0.25
C GLY A 42 -15.78 -7.04 0.47
N GLU A 43 -15.97 -7.22 1.78
CA GLU A 43 -14.96 -7.77 2.69
C GLU A 43 -14.81 -9.29 2.54
N ASN A 44 -13.59 -9.78 2.65
CA ASN A 44 -13.30 -11.22 2.61
C ASN A 44 -12.96 -11.73 4.02
N SER A 45 -13.98 -11.90 4.86
CA SER A 45 -13.80 -12.31 6.26
C SER A 45 -13.06 -13.64 6.46
N ASN A 46 -13.12 -14.53 5.47
CA ASN A 46 -12.44 -15.84 5.50
C ASN A 46 -10.92 -15.73 5.42
N ASP A 47 -10.38 -14.60 4.94
CA ASP A 47 -8.94 -14.36 4.90
C ASP A 47 -8.39 -13.97 6.27
N ILE A 48 -9.23 -13.46 7.18
CA ILE A 48 -8.79 -12.92 8.47
C ILE A 48 -8.21 -14.05 9.32
N GLY A 49 -7.03 -13.81 9.88
CA GLY A 49 -6.28 -14.79 10.67
C GLY A 49 -5.40 -15.71 9.83
N GLN A 50 -5.50 -15.70 8.50
CA GLN A 50 -4.59 -16.46 7.65
C GLN A 50 -3.19 -15.84 7.67
N GLU A 51 -2.17 -16.70 7.74
CA GLU A 51 -0.79 -16.29 7.55
C GLU A 51 -0.46 -16.27 6.06
N VAL A 52 0.21 -15.20 5.64
CA VAL A 52 0.68 -14.99 4.27
C VAL A 52 2.19 -14.80 4.29
N VAL A 53 2.90 -15.59 3.48
CA VAL A 53 4.32 -15.36 3.19
C VAL A 53 4.43 -14.14 2.28
N LEU A 54 5.32 -13.23 2.66
CA LEU A 54 5.66 -12.02 1.92
C LEU A 54 6.80 -12.31 0.97
N GLU A 55 6.64 -11.90 -0.28
CA GLU A 55 7.70 -11.97 -1.27
C GLU A 55 8.46 -10.63 -1.34
N PHE A 56 9.67 -10.67 -1.90
CA PHE A 56 10.46 -9.46 -2.16
C PHE A 56 10.68 -8.57 -0.91
N VAL A 57 10.92 -9.19 0.24
CA VAL A 57 11.19 -8.48 1.50
C VAL A 57 12.61 -7.93 1.48
N LYS A 58 12.75 -6.60 1.62
CA LYS A 58 14.05 -5.94 1.72
C LYS A 58 14.64 -6.17 3.11
N GLU A 59 15.90 -6.60 3.16
CA GLU A 59 16.74 -6.50 4.35
C GLU A 59 17.28 -5.08 4.49
N TYR A 60 17.25 -4.55 5.71
CA TYR A 60 17.71 -3.19 6.00
C TYR A 60 18.98 -3.25 6.82
N ASN A 61 19.95 -2.39 6.47
CA ASN A 61 21.07 -2.14 7.37
C ASN A 61 20.64 -1.17 8.50
N GLU A 62 21.48 -1.05 9.53
CA GLU A 62 21.12 -0.28 10.73
C GLU A 62 20.95 1.22 10.49
N PHE A 63 21.45 1.78 9.38
CA PHE A 63 21.36 3.21 9.06
C PHE A 63 20.22 3.55 8.11
N GLU A 64 19.60 2.55 7.49
CA GLU A 64 18.44 2.76 6.63
C GLU A 64 17.18 2.96 7.46
N ASN A 65 16.23 3.73 6.93
CA ASN A 65 14.91 3.87 7.54
C ASN A 65 13.98 2.77 7.00
N PRO A 66 13.69 1.72 7.79
CA PRO A 66 12.83 0.62 7.33
C PRO A 66 11.33 1.00 7.33
N ASN A 67 11.00 2.21 7.79
CA ASN A 67 9.66 2.77 7.86
C ASN A 67 9.47 3.89 6.83
N GLU A 68 10.35 4.00 5.84
CA GLU A 68 10.18 4.92 4.72
C GLU A 68 8.97 4.51 3.86
N VAL A 69 8.03 5.43 3.70
CA VAL A 69 6.85 5.21 2.86
C VAL A 69 7.22 5.43 1.40
N THR A 70 7.31 4.34 0.66
CA THR A 70 7.71 4.33 -0.75
C THR A 70 6.78 3.45 -1.58
N ASP A 71 6.69 3.75 -2.88
CA ASP A 71 6.03 2.88 -3.85
C ASP A 71 6.96 1.70 -4.18
N LYS A 72 6.40 0.48 -4.21
CA LYS A 72 7.02 -0.66 -4.88
C LYS A 72 6.32 -0.94 -6.20
N TYR A 73 7.06 -1.36 -7.23
CA TYR A 73 6.53 -1.61 -8.57
C TYR A 73 6.65 -3.09 -8.90
N PHE A 74 5.58 -3.65 -9.46
CA PHE A 74 5.47 -5.06 -9.73
C PHE A 74 4.92 -5.30 -11.13
N TYR A 75 5.56 -6.21 -11.86
CA TYR A 75 5.05 -6.71 -13.13
C TYR A 75 4.39 -8.07 -12.93
N PHE A 76 3.09 -8.12 -13.17
CA PHE A 76 2.28 -9.33 -13.18
C PHE A 76 2.18 -9.83 -14.61
N THR A 77 2.66 -11.04 -14.87
CA THR A 77 2.53 -11.72 -16.16
C THR A 77 1.49 -12.84 -16.03
N PHE A 78 0.60 -12.95 -17.01
CA PHE A 78 -0.46 -13.95 -17.08
C PHE A 78 -0.32 -14.73 -18.38
N GLU A 79 -0.14 -16.04 -18.27
CA GLU A 79 0.08 -16.94 -19.40
C GLU A 79 -1.24 -17.61 -19.82
N ASP A 80 -1.32 -18.06 -21.08
CA ASP A 80 -2.53 -18.70 -21.63
C ASP A 80 -2.87 -20.03 -20.95
N ASP A 81 -1.91 -20.67 -20.28
CA ASP A 81 -2.11 -21.90 -19.50
C ASP A 81 -2.70 -21.66 -18.11
N GLY A 82 -2.99 -20.40 -17.76
CA GLY A 82 -3.54 -19.98 -16.48
C GLY A 82 -2.48 -19.77 -15.39
N SER A 83 -1.19 -19.98 -15.69
CA SER A 83 -0.11 -19.65 -14.78
C SER A 83 0.12 -18.13 -14.74
N SER A 84 0.64 -17.67 -13.62
CA SER A 84 1.03 -16.28 -13.44
C SER A 84 2.35 -16.16 -12.70
N LYS A 85 3.00 -15.02 -12.91
CA LYS A 85 4.25 -14.68 -12.24
C LYS A 85 4.28 -13.20 -11.88
N THR A 86 4.70 -12.90 -10.66
CA THR A 86 5.06 -11.54 -10.23
C THR A 86 6.58 -11.35 -10.24
N SER A 87 7.01 -10.12 -10.56
CA SER A 87 8.40 -9.69 -10.38
C SER A 87 8.43 -8.25 -9.86
N GLU A 88 9.19 -7.99 -8.79
CA GLU A 88 9.51 -6.62 -8.40
C GLU A 88 10.43 -5.98 -9.45
N ILE A 89 10.10 -4.76 -9.85
CA ILE A 89 10.83 -3.99 -10.85
C ILE A 89 11.08 -2.58 -10.34
N THR A 90 11.99 -1.87 -10.99
CA THR A 90 12.24 -0.46 -10.71
C THR A 90 11.15 0.43 -11.30
N LYS A 91 11.03 1.65 -10.76
CA LYS A 91 10.18 2.71 -11.33
C LYS A 91 10.52 2.99 -12.80
N TYR A 92 11.80 2.92 -13.18
CA TYR A 92 12.22 3.14 -14.56
C TYR A 92 11.68 2.06 -15.50
N GLU A 93 11.86 0.79 -15.14
CA GLU A 93 11.34 -0.36 -15.90
C GLU A 93 9.81 -0.33 -16.00
N ALA A 94 9.13 0.03 -14.90
CA ALA A 94 7.67 0.14 -14.86
C ALA A 94 7.10 1.09 -15.93
N ASN A 95 7.82 2.16 -16.25
CA ASN A 95 7.44 3.13 -17.27
C ASN A 95 7.82 2.71 -18.69
N MET A 96 8.73 1.75 -18.85
CA MET A 96 9.25 1.32 -20.15
C MET A 96 8.68 -0.01 -20.64
N ILE A 97 7.97 -0.77 -19.80
CA ILE A 97 7.58 -2.14 -20.12
C ILE A 97 6.73 -2.26 -21.39
N SER A 98 5.87 -1.27 -21.68
CA SER A 98 5.03 -1.26 -22.89
C SER A 98 5.83 -1.00 -24.17
N SER A 99 7.11 -0.62 -24.04
CA SER A 99 8.05 -0.37 -25.13
C SER A 99 9.18 -1.42 -25.22
N LEU A 100 9.25 -2.36 -24.28
CA LEU A 100 10.27 -3.41 -24.28
C LEU A 100 9.87 -4.53 -25.26
N SER A 101 10.67 -4.72 -26.30
CA SER A 101 10.55 -5.82 -27.28
C SER A 101 10.76 -7.23 -26.71
N ALA A 102 10.99 -7.35 -25.40
CA ALA A 102 11.31 -8.59 -24.70
C ALA A 102 10.12 -9.24 -23.97
N VAL A 103 8.92 -8.65 -24.05
CA VAL A 103 7.71 -9.33 -23.58
C VAL A 103 7.27 -10.31 -24.67
N PRO A 104 7.21 -11.64 -24.41
CA PRO A 104 6.70 -12.59 -25.37
C PRO A 104 5.30 -12.14 -25.82
N SER A 105 5.07 -12.06 -27.13
CA SER A 105 3.86 -11.48 -27.73
C SER A 105 2.54 -12.14 -27.34
N SER A 106 2.56 -13.25 -26.61
CA SER A 106 1.39 -14.00 -26.12
C SER A 106 1.04 -13.74 -24.65
N ALA A 107 2.00 -13.39 -23.79
CA ALA A 107 1.75 -13.22 -22.35
C ALA A 107 1.24 -11.81 -22.05
N GLY A 108 -0.02 -11.69 -21.64
CA GLY A 108 -0.59 -10.42 -21.19
C GLY A 108 -0.06 -10.07 -19.81
N GLY A 109 0.20 -8.79 -19.54
CA GLY A 109 0.73 -8.39 -18.24
C GLY A 109 0.33 -7.00 -17.80
N VAL A 110 0.31 -6.78 -16.50
CA VAL A 110 -0.06 -5.52 -15.86
C VAL A 110 1.04 -5.12 -14.90
N VAL A 111 1.52 -3.89 -15.01
CA VAL A 111 2.40 -3.30 -14.01
C VAL A 111 1.56 -2.47 -13.07
N VAL A 112 1.76 -2.69 -11.77
CA VAL A 112 1.15 -1.89 -10.72
C VAL A 112 2.22 -1.32 -9.79
N SER A 113 1.96 -0.16 -9.21
CA SER A 113 2.63 0.27 -8.00
C SER A 113 1.76 -0.03 -6.80
N VAL A 114 2.35 -0.42 -5.68
CA VAL A 114 1.66 -0.61 -4.39
C VAL A 114 2.32 0.21 -3.30
N ARG A 115 1.51 0.75 -2.40
CA ARG A 115 1.96 1.60 -1.30
C ARG A 115 0.99 1.51 -0.12
N LEU A 116 1.54 1.56 1.10
CA LEU A 116 0.77 1.66 2.33
C LEU A 116 1.13 2.99 3.01
N ASP A 117 0.15 3.83 3.25
CA ASP A 117 0.31 5.14 3.87
C ASP A 117 -0.38 5.17 5.23
N PRO A 118 0.26 5.67 6.30
CA PRO A 118 -0.47 6.03 7.50
C PRO A 118 -1.39 7.23 7.20
N ALA A 119 -2.69 7.07 7.48
CA ALA A 119 -3.74 8.02 7.15
C ALA A 119 -4.44 8.48 8.42
N GLY A 120 -4.49 9.80 8.66
CA GLY A 120 -5.25 10.36 9.78
C GLY A 120 -4.91 9.76 11.14
N VAL A 121 -5.95 9.36 11.89
CA VAL A 121 -5.88 8.74 13.22
C VAL A 121 -6.39 7.31 13.11
N ASN A 122 -5.59 6.34 13.55
CA ASN A 122 -5.91 4.91 13.54
C ASN A 122 -6.20 4.34 12.14
N LYS A 123 -5.71 4.95 11.05
CA LYS A 123 -5.98 4.43 9.72
C LYS A 123 -4.71 4.27 8.89
N ALA A 124 -4.71 3.31 8.00
CA ALA A 124 -3.70 3.15 6.98
C ALA A 124 -4.37 2.92 5.62
N THR A 125 -3.95 3.66 4.60
CA THR A 125 -4.49 3.58 3.25
C THR A 125 -3.55 2.77 2.39
N PHE A 126 -4.04 1.67 1.83
CA PHE A 126 -3.36 0.96 0.77
C PHE A 126 -3.81 1.51 -0.58
N THR A 127 -2.83 1.74 -1.46
CA THR A 127 -3.03 2.24 -2.81
C THR A 127 -2.34 1.30 -3.79
N SER A 128 -3.08 0.85 -4.81
CA SER A 128 -2.53 0.19 -6.00
C SER A 128 -2.86 0.99 -7.25
N LYS A 129 -1.87 1.27 -8.09
CA LYS A 129 -2.06 2.05 -9.32
C LYS A 129 -1.51 1.31 -10.52
N ILE A 130 -2.29 1.25 -11.59
CA ILE A 130 -1.84 0.66 -12.87
C ILE A 130 -0.87 1.63 -13.55
N ILE A 131 0.37 1.21 -13.72
CA ILE A 131 1.44 2.03 -14.32
C ILE A 131 1.54 1.79 -15.82
N SER A 132 1.42 0.54 -16.25
CA SER A 132 1.50 0.15 -17.66
C SER A 132 0.88 -1.23 -17.87
N ILE A 133 0.65 -1.57 -19.13
CA ILE A 133 0.08 -2.85 -19.58
C ILE A 133 0.94 -3.33 -20.75
N ALA A 134 1.28 -4.60 -20.75
CA ALA A 134 2.03 -5.25 -21.82
C ALA A 134 1.20 -6.38 -22.45
N GLY A 135 1.41 -6.64 -23.74
CA GLY A 135 0.72 -7.72 -24.45
C GLY A 135 -0.80 -7.59 -24.48
N SER A 136 -1.50 -8.71 -24.38
CA SER A 136 -2.95 -8.78 -24.37
C SER A 136 -3.52 -8.15 -23.11
N LYS A 137 -4.30 -7.08 -23.31
CA LYS A 137 -4.91 -6.30 -22.23
C LYS A 137 -6.06 -7.08 -21.56
N PRO A 138 -6.05 -7.28 -20.23
CA PRO A 138 -7.18 -7.90 -19.54
C PRO A 138 -8.41 -6.97 -19.51
N ASN A 139 -9.60 -7.57 -19.48
CA ASN A 139 -10.86 -6.81 -19.44
C ASN A 139 -11.28 -6.46 -18.00
N LYS A 140 -10.88 -7.29 -17.04
CA LYS A 140 -11.21 -7.17 -15.62
C LYS A 140 -9.96 -7.42 -14.77
N LEU A 141 -9.84 -6.67 -13.68
CA LEU A 141 -8.87 -6.90 -12.62
C LEU A 141 -9.58 -6.86 -11.28
N ASP A 142 -9.39 -7.90 -10.48
CA ASP A 142 -9.79 -7.92 -9.08
C ASP A 142 -8.58 -7.65 -8.21
N PHE A 143 -8.67 -6.59 -7.42
CA PHE A 143 -7.70 -6.18 -6.43
C PHE A 143 -8.22 -6.66 -5.09
N LYS A 144 -7.78 -7.83 -4.64
CA LYS A 144 -7.99 -8.25 -3.25
C LYS A 144 -6.90 -7.60 -2.41
N ILE A 145 -7.28 -6.53 -1.74
CA ILE A 145 -6.41 -5.68 -0.94
C ILE A 145 -6.56 -6.10 0.52
N GLN A 146 -5.45 -6.42 1.15
CA GLN A 146 -5.40 -6.95 2.50
C GLN A 146 -4.43 -6.14 3.36
N LEU A 147 -4.78 -5.98 4.63
CA LEU A 147 -3.86 -5.48 5.65
C LEU A 147 -3.33 -6.68 6.44
N GLY A 148 -2.03 -6.93 6.33
CA GLY A 148 -1.30 -7.86 7.18
C GLY A 148 -0.74 -7.15 8.41
N LYS A 149 -0.71 -7.84 9.55
CA LYS A 149 -0.03 -7.45 10.77
C LYS A 149 0.88 -8.57 11.28
N SER A 150 2.10 -8.22 11.67
CA SER A 150 3.00 -9.07 12.45
C SER A 150 3.51 -8.36 13.70
N MET A 151 4.04 -9.14 14.66
CA MET A 151 4.65 -8.58 15.87
C MET A 151 6.12 -8.23 15.67
N THR A 152 6.75 -8.72 14.60
CA THR A 152 8.14 -8.44 14.22
C THR A 152 8.20 -8.06 12.75
N ARG A 153 9.29 -7.44 12.32
CA ARG A 153 9.62 -7.35 10.89
C ARG A 153 9.96 -8.77 10.40
N SER A 154 9.00 -9.39 9.72
CA SER A 154 9.03 -10.80 9.33
C SER A 154 8.86 -10.94 7.81
N ASN A 155 9.19 -12.12 7.29
CA ASN A 155 8.85 -12.53 5.92
C ASN A 155 7.43 -13.14 5.82
N SER A 156 6.64 -13.07 6.89
CA SER A 156 5.22 -13.43 6.88
C SER A 156 4.39 -12.44 7.68
N THR A 157 3.09 -12.44 7.42
CA THR A 157 2.13 -11.56 8.11
C THR A 157 0.78 -12.24 8.29
N THR A 158 0.06 -11.92 9.35
CA THR A 158 -1.31 -12.40 9.55
C THR A 158 -2.29 -11.38 9.04
N ILE A 159 -3.22 -11.79 8.19
CA ILE A 159 -4.24 -10.89 7.64
C ILE A 159 -5.22 -10.46 8.74
N VAL A 160 -5.39 -9.15 8.90
CA VAL A 160 -6.30 -8.55 9.89
C VAL A 160 -7.50 -7.87 9.25
N SER A 161 -7.44 -7.56 7.95
CA SER A 161 -8.56 -7.02 7.16
C SER A 161 -8.36 -7.33 5.68
N SER A 162 -9.44 -7.53 4.93
CA SER A 162 -9.40 -7.87 3.50
C SER A 162 -10.63 -7.33 2.78
N VAL A 163 -10.44 -6.70 1.63
CA VAL A 163 -11.50 -6.24 0.74
C VAL A 163 -11.16 -6.59 -0.70
N THR A 164 -12.15 -6.88 -1.54
CA THR A 164 -11.93 -7.04 -2.98
C THR A 164 -12.60 -5.91 -3.75
N LYS A 165 -11.84 -5.27 -4.65
CA LYS A 165 -12.34 -4.25 -5.57
C LYS A 165 -12.08 -4.68 -7.00
N ARG A 166 -13.10 -4.59 -7.84
CA ARG A 166 -13.01 -4.91 -9.27
C ARG A 166 -12.92 -3.65 -10.10
N LEU A 167 -11.92 -3.60 -10.97
CA LEU A 167 -11.87 -2.68 -12.10
C LEU A 167 -12.31 -3.42 -13.36
N GLN A 168 -13.30 -2.89 -14.06
CA GLN A 168 -13.81 -3.48 -15.30
C GLN A 168 -14.12 -2.43 -16.36
N GLY A 169 -13.99 -2.81 -17.64
CA GLY A 169 -14.38 -1.97 -18.77
C GLY A 169 -14.51 -2.77 -20.06
N ILE A 170 -15.47 -2.39 -20.92
CA ILE A 170 -15.70 -3.05 -22.22
C ILE A 170 -14.48 -2.88 -23.14
N LEU A 171 -13.85 -1.69 -23.09
CA LEU A 171 -12.58 -1.40 -23.77
C LEU A 171 -11.34 -1.78 -22.93
N GLY A 172 -11.54 -2.53 -21.84
CA GLY A 172 -10.53 -2.96 -20.87
C GLY A 172 -10.14 -1.88 -19.84
N ILE A 173 -9.30 -2.29 -18.89
CA ILE A 173 -8.73 -1.45 -17.81
C ILE A 173 -7.93 -0.24 -18.33
N LYS A 174 -7.79 0.86 -17.58
CA LYS A 174 -7.00 2.03 -18.05
C LYS A 174 -5.70 2.17 -17.26
N VAL A 175 -4.60 2.45 -17.96
CA VAL A 175 -3.37 2.92 -17.32
C VAL A 175 -3.67 4.19 -16.53
N GLY A 176 -3.09 4.30 -15.34
CA GLY A 176 -3.34 5.39 -14.40
C GLY A 176 -4.54 5.16 -13.48
N ALA A 177 -5.36 4.14 -13.69
CA ALA A 177 -6.43 3.79 -12.75
C ALA A 177 -5.82 3.37 -11.41
N GLU A 178 -6.47 3.81 -10.33
CA GLU A 178 -6.00 3.63 -8.96
C GLU A 178 -7.09 2.99 -8.11
N VAL A 179 -6.68 2.06 -7.26
CA VAL A 179 -7.53 1.37 -6.29
C VAL A 179 -7.01 1.66 -4.91
N THR A 180 -7.82 2.31 -4.09
CA THR A 180 -7.48 2.63 -2.71
C THR A 180 -8.44 1.96 -1.74
N HIS A 181 -7.93 1.52 -0.59
CA HIS A 181 -8.76 1.18 0.55
C HIS A 181 -8.09 1.61 1.85
N THR A 182 -8.89 2.08 2.81
CA THR A 182 -8.40 2.57 4.10
C THR A 182 -8.83 1.61 5.20
N PHE A 183 -7.85 1.02 5.85
CA PHE A 183 -8.01 0.06 6.93
C PHE A 183 -7.87 0.74 8.28
N ASP A 184 -8.50 0.16 9.30
CA ASP A 184 -8.28 0.55 10.68
C ASP A 184 -7.02 -0.12 11.25
N VAL A 185 -6.22 0.67 11.96
CA VAL A 185 -5.04 0.27 12.72
C VAL A 185 -5.36 0.46 14.19
N THR A 186 -5.66 -0.64 14.87
CA THR A 186 -6.17 -0.64 16.25
C THR A 186 -5.11 -0.93 17.30
N GLN A 187 -3.93 -1.38 16.88
CA GLN A 187 -2.85 -1.81 17.77
C GLN A 187 -1.50 -1.44 17.16
N THR A 188 -0.47 -1.35 17.99
CA THR A 188 0.91 -1.27 17.51
C THR A 188 1.29 -2.57 16.80
N GLY A 189 2.00 -2.46 15.67
CA GLY A 189 2.31 -3.61 14.82
C GLY A 189 3.18 -3.27 13.62
N PHE A 190 3.77 -4.31 13.04
CA PHE A 190 4.41 -4.25 11.73
C PHE A 190 3.34 -4.55 10.68
N TYR A 191 2.98 -3.54 9.90
CA TYR A 191 1.88 -3.58 8.95
C TYR A 191 2.40 -3.66 7.52
N THR A 192 1.86 -4.60 6.74
CA THR A 192 2.18 -4.79 5.32
C THR A 192 0.87 -4.79 4.54
N GLY A 193 0.78 -3.99 3.50
CA GLY A 193 -0.29 -4.11 2.52
C GLY A 193 0.00 -5.28 1.58
N VAL A 194 -0.95 -6.20 1.44
CA VAL A 194 -0.86 -7.34 0.52
C VAL A 194 -1.91 -7.18 -0.57
N LEU A 195 -1.50 -7.38 -1.81
CA LEU A 195 -2.36 -7.35 -2.99
C LEU A 195 -2.32 -8.73 -3.65
N ASP A 196 -3.46 -9.40 -3.71
CA ASP A 196 -3.67 -10.47 -4.67
C ASP A 196 -4.39 -9.88 -5.88
N LEU A 197 -3.76 -9.96 -7.05
CA LEU A 197 -4.28 -9.42 -8.30
C LEU A 197 -4.75 -10.56 -9.19
N THR A 198 -6.05 -10.62 -9.46
CA THR A 198 -6.63 -11.59 -10.39
C THR A 198 -7.00 -10.91 -11.69
N ALA A 199 -6.48 -11.41 -12.81
CA ALA A 199 -6.82 -10.94 -14.14
C ALA A 199 -7.88 -11.85 -14.79
N SER A 200 -8.83 -11.25 -15.51
CA SER A 200 -9.85 -12.02 -16.25
C SER A 200 -10.20 -11.38 -17.59
N ASN A 201 -10.66 -12.23 -18.52
CA ASN A 201 -11.15 -11.81 -19.83
C ASN A 201 -12.61 -11.30 -19.76
N LEU A 202 -13.17 -10.90 -20.92
CA LEU A 202 -14.50 -10.30 -21.01
C LEU A 202 -15.61 -11.24 -20.50
N ILE A 203 -15.52 -12.54 -20.79
CA ILE A 203 -16.48 -13.57 -20.37
C ILE A 203 -16.28 -14.01 -18.91
N GLY A 204 -15.24 -13.52 -18.23
CA GLY A 204 -14.98 -13.77 -16.81
C GLY A 204 -14.09 -14.98 -16.53
N SER A 205 -13.45 -15.58 -17.54
CA SER A 205 -12.43 -16.60 -17.31
C SER A 205 -11.18 -15.96 -16.70
N THR A 206 -10.67 -16.55 -15.62
CA THR A 206 -9.42 -16.15 -14.98
C THR A 206 -8.24 -16.44 -15.89
N LEU A 207 -7.39 -15.42 -16.09
CA LEU A 207 -6.12 -15.52 -16.80
C LEU A 207 -4.97 -15.89 -15.86
N GLY A 208 -5.05 -15.45 -14.60
CA GLY A 208 -4.08 -15.79 -13.56
C GLY A 208 -4.34 -14.99 -12.29
N THR A 209 -3.66 -15.37 -11.21
CA THR A 209 -3.71 -14.67 -9.91
C THR A 209 -2.35 -14.75 -9.25
N ASP A 210 -1.82 -13.60 -8.87
CA ASP A 210 -0.51 -13.52 -8.22
C ASP A 210 -0.52 -12.42 -7.15
N ARG A 211 0.57 -12.29 -6.40
CA ARG A 211 0.67 -11.47 -5.21
C ARG A 211 1.79 -10.44 -5.30
N ALA A 212 1.53 -9.28 -4.72
CA ALA A 212 2.54 -8.28 -4.38
C ALA A 212 2.33 -7.76 -2.95
N ASN A 213 3.34 -7.10 -2.41
CA ASN A 213 3.26 -6.46 -1.10
C ASN A 213 3.96 -5.10 -1.05
N SER A 214 3.41 -4.20 -0.23
CA SER A 214 4.06 -2.94 0.11
C SER A 214 5.31 -3.20 0.97
N PRO A 215 6.15 -2.16 1.22
CA PRO A 215 7.04 -2.17 2.37
C PRO A 215 6.26 -2.40 3.67
N THR A 216 6.89 -3.07 4.63
CA THR A 216 6.36 -3.24 5.98
C THR A 216 6.66 -2.00 6.82
N LEU A 217 5.66 -1.46 7.50
CA LEU A 217 5.77 -0.25 8.32
C LEU A 217 5.47 -0.57 9.78
N LEU A 218 6.32 -0.14 10.70
CA LEU A 218 6.02 -0.16 12.13
C LEU A 218 5.13 1.04 12.47
N LEU A 219 3.89 0.74 12.80
CA LEU A 219 2.88 1.72 13.18
C LEU A 219 2.49 1.52 14.64
N ASN A 220 2.25 2.62 15.37
CA ASN A 220 1.60 2.54 16.68
C ASN A 220 0.07 2.44 16.55
N ASN A 221 -0.65 2.36 17.67
CA ASN A 221 -2.12 2.23 17.68
C ASN A 221 -2.88 3.46 17.15
N LYS A 222 -2.17 4.55 16.80
CA LYS A 222 -2.71 5.74 16.11
C LYS A 222 -2.36 5.79 14.63
N ALA A 223 -1.81 4.70 14.08
CA ALA A 223 -1.24 4.65 12.75
C ALA A 223 -0.17 5.73 12.52
N LYS A 224 0.69 5.98 13.51
CA LYS A 224 1.88 6.83 13.33
C LYS A 224 3.09 5.94 13.08
N LEU A 225 3.87 6.30 12.06
CA LEU A 225 5.16 5.65 11.76
C LEU A 225 6.10 5.78 12.93
N TYR A 226 6.85 4.70 13.19
CA TYR A 226 7.96 4.75 14.11
C TYR A 226 8.99 5.79 13.63
N PRO A 227 9.36 6.77 14.48
CA PRO A 227 10.36 7.76 14.12
C PRO A 227 11.76 7.11 14.07
N VAL A 228 12.58 7.48 13.10
CA VAL A 228 13.98 7.03 13.01
C VAL A 228 14.91 8.20 13.29
N TYR A 229 16.01 7.94 13.99
CA TYR A 229 17.02 8.95 14.29
C TYR A 229 18.40 8.30 14.39
N THR A 230 19.39 8.95 13.77
CA THR A 230 20.81 8.60 13.92
C THR A 230 21.50 9.76 14.61
N ASP A 231 22.14 9.46 15.74
CA ASP A 231 22.91 10.42 16.49
C ASP A 231 24.19 10.81 15.72
N PRO A 232 24.34 12.08 15.31
CA PRO A 232 25.45 12.50 14.46
C PRO A 232 26.83 12.42 15.13
N ALA A 233 26.91 12.41 16.47
CA ALA A 233 28.20 12.39 17.16
C ALA A 233 28.69 10.96 17.44
N SER A 234 27.78 10.04 17.75
CA SER A 234 28.12 8.64 18.06
C SER A 234 27.85 7.65 16.93
N ALA A 235 27.17 8.08 15.87
CA ALA A 235 26.56 7.24 14.82
C ALA A 235 25.57 6.19 15.36
N ARG A 236 25.15 6.29 16.62
CA ARG A 236 24.17 5.36 17.20
C ARG A 236 22.79 5.62 16.61
N VAL A 237 22.08 4.55 16.32
CA VAL A 237 20.73 4.61 15.74
C VAL A 237 19.70 4.33 16.81
N MET A 238 18.63 5.12 16.82
CA MET A 238 17.40 4.82 17.53
C MET A 238 16.68 3.69 16.81
N ARG A 239 17.04 2.45 17.19
CA ARG A 239 16.53 1.23 16.56
C ARG A 239 15.04 1.10 16.82
N GLU A 240 14.31 0.66 15.80
CA GLU A 240 12.93 0.25 16.00
C GLU A 240 12.85 -0.91 17.02
N PRO A 241 11.74 -1.01 17.77
CA PRO A 241 11.45 -2.18 18.59
C PRO A 241 11.62 -3.49 17.82
N ASP A 242 12.38 -4.45 18.36
CA ASP A 242 12.48 -5.80 17.77
C ASP A 242 11.11 -6.50 17.71
N ARG A 243 10.19 -6.10 18.60
CA ARG A 243 8.80 -6.55 18.63
C ARG A 243 7.84 -5.41 18.93
N ALA A 244 6.62 -5.52 18.42
CA ALA A 244 5.52 -4.55 18.58
C ALA A 244 4.56 -4.87 19.73
N ASP A 245 4.89 -5.83 20.61
CA ASP A 245 4.02 -6.35 21.68
C ASP A 245 4.62 -6.24 23.10
N TRP A 246 5.54 -5.29 23.34
CA TRP A 246 6.06 -5.01 24.67
C TRP A 246 4.96 -4.77 25.72
N ALA A 247 5.01 -5.57 26.77
CA ALA A 247 4.16 -5.39 27.94
C ALA A 247 4.57 -4.15 28.75
N ARG A 248 3.59 -3.50 29.39
CA ARG A 248 3.86 -2.46 30.36
C ARG A 248 4.49 -3.05 31.62
N THR A 249 5.52 -2.39 32.13
CA THR A 249 6.21 -2.77 33.36
C THR A 249 6.28 -1.58 34.31
N PRO A 250 6.45 -1.81 35.62
CA PRO A 250 6.90 -0.76 36.52
C PRO A 250 8.14 -0.08 35.94
N SER A 251 8.17 1.25 35.98
CA SER A 251 9.33 2.00 35.50
C SER A 251 10.47 1.87 36.49
N ILE A 252 11.66 1.54 36.00
CA ILE A 252 12.88 1.67 36.80
C ILE A 252 13.15 3.15 37.11
N ASP A 253 13.77 3.44 38.25
CA ASP A 253 14.11 4.82 38.61
C ASP A 253 15.13 5.42 37.65
N TRP A 254 14.97 6.71 37.32
CA TRP A 254 15.92 7.49 36.54
C TRP A 254 16.04 8.86 37.17
N THR A 255 17.16 9.10 37.83
CA THR A 255 17.39 10.28 38.64
C THR A 255 18.22 11.32 37.90
N TYR A 256 18.31 12.52 38.48
CA TYR A 256 19.23 13.56 38.01
C TYR A 256 20.69 13.07 38.00
N ASN A 257 21.08 12.23 38.97
CA ASN A 257 22.44 11.68 39.04
C ASN A 257 22.73 10.73 37.87
N ASP A 258 21.75 9.91 37.48
CA ASP A 258 21.90 8.99 36.34
C ASP A 258 22.04 9.75 35.02
N THR A 259 21.21 10.81 34.86
CA THR A 259 21.35 11.74 33.74
C THR A 259 22.74 12.36 33.68
N LYS A 260 23.26 12.85 34.82
CA LYS A 260 24.59 13.46 34.89
C LYS A 260 25.70 12.47 34.53
N LYS A 261 25.62 11.23 35.04
CA LYS A 261 26.59 10.17 34.75
C LYS A 261 26.60 9.81 33.26
N TYR A 262 25.43 9.65 32.64
CA TYR A 262 25.34 9.37 31.21
C TYR A 262 25.91 10.50 30.37
N ARG A 263 25.52 11.76 30.65
CA ARG A 263 26.02 12.93 29.92
C ARG A 263 27.53 13.05 29.99
N LYS A 264 28.11 12.81 31.17
CA LYS A 264 29.57 12.80 31.37
C LYS A 264 30.22 11.70 30.53
N TRP A 265 29.77 10.46 30.68
CA TRP A 265 30.30 9.32 29.93
C TRP A 265 30.22 9.55 28.42
N TYR A 266 29.08 10.04 27.93
CA TYR A 266 28.85 10.27 26.51
C TYR A 266 29.84 11.29 25.96
N ASN A 267 29.99 12.44 26.63
CA ASN A 267 30.94 13.49 26.23
C ASN A 267 32.42 13.06 26.33
N GLU A 268 32.74 12.11 27.20
CA GLU A 268 34.10 11.53 27.32
C GLU A 268 34.37 10.45 26.25
N THR A 269 33.32 9.79 25.76
CA THR A 269 33.42 8.64 24.84
C THR A 269 33.41 9.07 23.37
N TYR A 270 32.57 10.04 23.01
CA TYR A 270 32.32 10.41 21.62
C TYR A 270 32.92 11.77 21.27
N PRO A 271 33.35 11.97 20.01
CA PRO A 271 33.81 13.28 19.55
C PRO A 271 32.64 14.27 19.57
N ASN A 272 32.92 15.50 20.01
CA ASN A 272 31.98 16.63 20.18
C ASN A 272 31.21 16.66 21.50
N VAL A 273 31.31 17.80 22.19
CA VAL A 273 30.50 18.10 23.37
C VAL A 273 29.07 18.37 22.91
N TYR A 274 28.16 17.45 23.21
CA TYR A 274 26.74 17.64 22.96
C TYR A 274 26.23 18.80 23.84
N ASP A 275 25.48 19.74 23.23
CA ASP A 275 24.80 20.79 23.99
C ASP A 275 23.59 20.19 24.71
N TRP A 276 23.80 19.78 25.97
CA TRP A 276 22.78 19.18 26.82
C TRP A 276 21.65 20.14 27.25
N THR A 277 21.72 21.43 26.87
CA THR A 277 20.60 22.36 27.04
C THR A 277 19.55 22.21 25.94
N LYS A 278 19.96 21.68 24.77
CA LYS A 278 19.09 21.46 23.61
C LYS A 278 18.69 20.00 23.42
N ASN A 279 19.37 19.10 24.14
CA ASN A 279 19.25 17.65 23.94
C ASN A 279 18.87 16.93 25.23
N HIS A 280 18.04 15.91 25.08
CA HIS A 280 17.60 15.04 26.15
C HIS A 280 18.28 13.68 26.04
N VAL A 281 18.46 13.02 27.19
CA VAL A 281 18.77 11.59 27.22
C VAL A 281 17.45 10.85 27.02
N HIS A 282 17.40 9.96 26.03
CA HIS A 282 16.22 9.17 25.70
C HIS A 282 16.50 7.67 25.87
N HIS A 283 15.58 6.97 26.51
CA HIS A 283 15.56 5.51 26.55
C HIS A 283 14.90 4.97 25.27
N MET A 284 15.68 4.34 24.38
CA MET A 284 15.21 3.81 23.09
C MET A 284 14.07 2.80 23.28
N ARG A 285 14.21 1.88 24.23
CA ARG A 285 13.09 1.17 24.85
C ARG A 285 12.67 1.93 26.11
N PRO A 286 11.44 2.46 26.20
CA PRO A 286 10.99 3.20 27.37
C PRO A 286 11.00 2.36 28.66
N ARG A 287 11.26 3.03 29.80
CA ARG A 287 11.31 2.38 31.13
C ARG A 287 10.00 1.71 31.54
N ASN A 288 8.85 2.28 31.15
CA ASN A 288 7.52 1.73 31.40
C ASN A 288 7.14 0.59 30.44
N LEU A 289 8.03 0.23 29.50
CA LEU A 289 7.89 -0.89 28.56
C LEU A 289 9.03 -1.89 28.73
N GLY A 290 9.71 -1.91 29.87
CA GLY A 290 10.80 -2.84 30.20
C GLY A 290 12.19 -2.40 29.75
N GLY A 291 12.39 -1.11 29.41
CA GLY A 291 13.70 -0.56 29.11
C GLY A 291 14.60 -0.39 30.34
N THR A 292 15.90 -0.67 30.18
CA THR A 292 16.92 -0.53 31.23
C THR A 292 17.62 0.83 31.20
N ASN A 293 18.37 1.16 32.25
CA ASN A 293 19.22 2.37 32.28
C ASN A 293 20.61 2.12 31.66
N ASP A 294 20.80 0.97 31.00
CA ASP A 294 22.06 0.64 30.35
C ASP A 294 22.36 1.64 29.25
N TYR A 295 23.62 2.04 29.12
CA TYR A 295 24.00 3.05 28.15
C TYR A 295 23.74 2.61 26.70
N SER A 296 23.65 1.30 26.44
CA SER A 296 23.22 0.71 25.17
C SER A 296 21.74 0.99 24.85
N ASN A 297 20.88 1.21 25.85
CA ASN A 297 19.47 1.60 25.70
C ASN A 297 19.25 3.13 25.69
N LEU A 298 20.32 3.92 25.87
CA LEU A 298 20.24 5.38 25.95
C LEU A 298 20.83 6.06 24.72
N ILE A 299 20.13 7.05 24.18
CA ILE A 299 20.60 7.87 23.05
C ILE A 299 20.31 9.37 23.30
N PRO A 300 21.18 10.30 22.91
CA PRO A 300 20.86 11.72 22.90
C PRO A 300 19.87 12.04 21.77
N LEU A 301 18.83 12.80 22.07
CA LEU A 301 17.89 13.32 21.07
C LEU A 301 17.74 14.84 21.21
N PRO A 302 17.52 15.58 20.10
CA PRO A 302 17.04 16.94 20.16
C PRO A 302 15.75 17.00 20.99
N SER A 303 15.68 17.94 21.94
CA SER A 303 14.56 18.06 22.88
C SER A 303 13.22 18.16 22.16
N THR A 304 13.14 18.94 21.08
CA THR A 304 11.93 19.11 20.26
C THR A 304 11.49 17.82 19.58
N PHE A 305 12.42 17.04 19.02
CA PHE A 305 12.13 15.75 18.41
C PHE A 305 11.72 14.71 19.45
N HIS A 306 12.40 14.69 20.60
CA HIS A 306 12.07 13.80 21.71
C HIS A 306 10.64 14.03 22.18
N THR A 307 10.28 15.25 22.57
CA THR A 307 8.96 15.54 23.15
C THR A 307 7.85 15.66 22.11
N GLY A 308 8.17 16.08 20.89
CA GLY A 308 7.18 16.32 19.83
C GLY A 308 6.88 15.10 18.97
N THR A 309 7.81 14.15 18.85
CA THR A 309 7.66 13.00 17.94
C THR A 309 7.82 11.67 18.68
N VAL A 310 8.93 11.47 19.38
CA VAL A 310 9.27 10.16 19.95
C VAL A 310 8.39 9.80 21.15
N SER A 311 8.27 10.68 22.15
CA SER A 311 7.41 10.42 23.30
C SER A 311 5.94 10.23 22.91
N PRO A 312 5.33 11.08 22.04
CA PRO A 312 3.97 10.86 21.58
C PRO A 312 3.77 9.54 20.83
N TRP A 313 4.79 9.05 20.12
CA TRP A 313 4.72 7.73 19.48
C TRP A 313 4.56 6.62 20.51
N PHE A 314 5.40 6.61 21.55
CA PHE A 314 5.36 5.61 22.62
C PHE A 314 4.18 5.75 23.60
N VAL A 315 3.60 6.95 23.75
CA VAL A 315 2.33 7.13 24.49
C VAL A 315 1.22 6.29 23.88
N ASN A 316 1.26 6.12 22.55
CA ASN A 316 0.29 5.37 21.76
C ASN A 316 0.79 3.96 21.38
N TYR A 317 1.82 3.47 22.06
CA TYR A 317 2.29 2.09 21.92
C TYR A 317 1.25 1.10 22.46
#